data_AF-A0A957VHS6-F1
#
_entry.id   AF-A0A957VHS6-F1
#
_cell.length_a   1.000
_cell.length_b   1.000
_cell.length_c   1.000
_cell.angle_alpha   90.00
_cell.angle_beta   90.00
_cell.angle_gamma   90.00
#
_symmetry.space_group_name_H-M   'P 1'
#
loop_
_entity.id
_entity.type
_entity.pdbx_description
1 polymer ?
#
loop_
_entity_poly.entity_id
_entity_poly.type
_entity_poly.pdbx_seq_one_letter_code
_entity_poly.pdbx_strand_id
1 'polypeptide(L)'
;MQAGSSERLHSPIGLDAHGLSNLRRIYWNLSTPALYEEATGRNEGIIAHLGPLVVRTGQFTGRSPNDKFVVEEPSSKDEIWWGKVNRPFDAHLFDELHWRMAS
;
A
#
# COMPACT_ATOMS: atom_id res chain seq x y z
N MET A 1 20.05 -31.56 -20.03
CA MET A 1 20.13 -30.38 -19.15
C MET A 1 18.77 -29.71 -19.17
N GLN A 2 17.95 -29.94 -18.14
CA GLN A 2 16.60 -29.38 -18.05
C GLN A 2 16.70 -27.86 -17.86
N ALA A 3 15.92 -27.13 -18.66
CA ALA A 3 15.77 -25.68 -18.59
C ALA A 3 15.32 -25.26 -17.19
N GLY A 4 16.12 -24.43 -16.52
CA GLY A 4 15.71 -23.75 -15.30
C GLY A 4 14.51 -22.87 -15.62
N SER A 5 13.37 -23.17 -15.00
CA SER A 5 12.18 -22.34 -15.01
C SER A 5 12.54 -20.91 -14.63
N SER A 6 12.24 -19.95 -15.51
CA SER A 6 12.26 -18.52 -15.18
C SER A 6 11.41 -18.29 -13.92
N GLU A 7 12.03 -17.94 -12.79
CA GLU A 7 11.32 -17.56 -11.57
C GLU A 7 10.49 -16.32 -11.90
N ARG A 8 9.16 -16.45 -11.80
CA ARG A 8 8.28 -15.29 -11.97
C ARG A 8 8.55 -14.31 -10.84
N LEU A 9 9.20 -13.19 -11.17
CA LEU A 9 9.49 -12.10 -10.25
C LEU A 9 8.23 -11.29 -9.83
N HIS A 10 7.06 -11.61 -10.42
CA HIS A 10 5.80 -10.91 -10.20
C HIS A 10 4.61 -11.87 -10.06
N SER A 11 3.51 -11.38 -9.49
CA SER A 11 2.25 -12.11 -9.35
C SER A 11 1.71 -12.58 -10.71
N PRO A 12 1.06 -13.76 -10.79
CA PRO A 12 0.30 -14.16 -11.98
C PRO A 12 -1.00 -13.35 -12.15
N ILE A 13 -1.48 -12.69 -11.10
CA ILE A 13 -2.62 -11.77 -11.14
C ILE A 13 -2.05 -10.37 -11.40
N GLY A 14 -2.48 -9.74 -12.49
CA GLY A 14 -2.07 -8.39 -12.88
C GLY A 14 -2.62 -7.31 -11.95
N LEU A 15 -1.98 -6.13 -11.96
CA LEU A 15 -2.39 -5.00 -11.12
C LEU A 15 -3.72 -4.38 -11.56
N ASP A 16 -4.10 -4.58 -12.82
CA ASP A 16 -5.40 -4.22 -13.39
C ASP A 16 -6.56 -4.95 -12.70
N ALA A 17 -6.35 -6.18 -12.22
CA ALA A 17 -7.33 -6.90 -11.42
C ALA A 17 -7.62 -6.23 -10.07
N HIS A 18 -6.74 -5.32 -9.62
CA HIS A 18 -6.93 -4.48 -8.44
C HIS A 18 -7.43 -3.08 -8.79
N GLY A 19 -7.81 -2.83 -10.06
CA GLY A 19 -8.26 -1.52 -10.54
C GLY A 19 -7.15 -0.51 -10.81
N LEU A 20 -5.88 -0.91 -10.68
CA LEU A 20 -4.74 -0.02 -10.91
C LEU A 20 -4.47 0.13 -12.41
N SER A 21 -4.55 1.35 -12.91
CA SER A 21 -4.31 1.67 -14.32
C SER A 21 -3.30 2.81 -14.49
N ASN A 22 -2.93 3.14 -15.73
CA ASN A 22 -2.02 4.26 -16.05
C ASN A 22 -0.67 4.23 -15.30
N LEU A 23 -0.19 3.03 -14.99
CA LEU A 23 1.02 2.82 -14.20
C LEU A 23 2.28 3.16 -15.00
N ARG A 24 3.13 4.05 -14.46
CA ARG A 24 4.37 4.46 -15.12
C ARG A 24 5.45 3.37 -15.07
N ARG A 25 5.78 2.91 -13.86
CA ARG A 25 6.83 1.91 -13.63
C ARG A 25 6.47 1.07 -12.42
N ILE A 26 6.55 -0.24 -12.58
CA ILE A 26 6.23 -1.22 -11.56
C ILE A 26 7.53 -1.89 -11.13
N TYR A 27 7.79 -1.88 -9.83
CA TYR A 27 8.94 -2.52 -9.23
C TYR A 27 8.47 -3.67 -8.35
N TRP A 28 8.82 -4.90 -8.71
CA TRP A 28 8.48 -6.08 -7.92
C TRP A 28 9.67 -6.49 -7.06
N ASN A 29 9.43 -6.71 -5.77
CA ASN A 29 10.40 -7.31 -4.84
C ASN A 29 11.79 -6.64 -4.84
N LEU A 30 11.83 -5.31 -4.84
CA LEU A 30 13.10 -4.59 -4.72
C LEU A 30 13.86 -5.00 -3.46
N SER A 31 15.17 -5.17 -3.59
CA SER A 31 16.06 -5.38 -2.46
C SER A 31 16.14 -4.12 -1.59
N THR A 32 16.52 -4.28 -0.32
CA THR A 32 16.71 -3.14 0.60
C THR A 32 17.64 -2.06 0.02
N PRO A 33 18.81 -2.38 -0.59
CA PRO A 33 19.65 -1.35 -1.21
C PRO A 33 18.95 -0.59 -2.35
N ALA A 34 18.19 -1.28 -3.20
CA ALA A 34 17.44 -0.63 -4.28
C ALA A 34 16.32 0.28 -3.74
N LEU A 35 15.68 -0.09 -2.62
CA LEU A 35 14.72 0.78 -1.93
C LEU A 35 15.40 2.05 -1.37
N TYR A 36 16.64 1.95 -0.87
CA TYR A 36 17.41 3.12 -0.42
C TYR A 36 17.72 4.06 -1.59
N GLU A 37 18.13 3.53 -2.74
CA GLU A 37 18.42 4.30 -3.94
C GLU A 37 17.16 5.01 -4.46
N GLU A 38 16.01 4.35 -4.49
CA GLU A 38 14.75 4.97 -4.89
C GLU A 38 14.32 6.08 -3.91
N ALA A 39 14.37 5.83 -2.60
CA ALA A 39 13.95 6.81 -1.59
C ALA A 39 14.85 8.06 -1.60
N THR A 40 16.17 7.87 -1.68
CA THR A 40 17.13 9.00 -1.72
C THR A 40 17.11 9.72 -3.05
N GLY A 41 17.03 9.00 -4.17
CA GLY A 41 16.92 9.57 -5.52
C GLY A 41 15.64 10.39 -5.74
N ARG A 42 14.56 10.09 -5.00
CA ARG A 42 13.30 10.85 -5.00
C ARG A 42 13.25 11.98 -3.96
N ASN A 43 14.31 12.16 -3.16
CA ASN A 43 14.35 13.10 -2.04
C ASN A 43 13.29 12.83 -0.95
N GLU A 44 12.90 11.57 -0.76
CA GLU A 44 11.93 11.14 0.26
C GLU A 44 12.62 10.81 1.60
N GLY A 45 13.95 10.68 1.59
CA GLY A 45 14.76 10.47 2.79
C GLY A 45 16.25 10.76 2.56
N ILE A 46 17.01 10.77 3.66
CA ILE A 46 18.47 10.94 3.65
C ILE A 46 19.15 9.84 4.44
N ILE A 47 20.37 9.48 4.07
CA ILE A 47 21.17 8.50 4.82
C ILE A 47 21.92 9.23 5.93
N ALA A 48 21.66 8.85 7.17
CA ALA A 48 22.37 9.38 8.34
C ALA A 48 23.73 8.70 8.54
N HIS A 49 24.51 9.25 9.47
CA HIS A 49 25.71 8.58 9.96
C HIS A 49 25.37 7.15 10.42
N LEU A 50 26.25 6.20 10.06
CA LEU A 50 26.09 4.75 10.28
C LEU A 50 25.10 4.03 9.36
N GLY A 51 24.47 4.74 8.40
CA GLY A 51 23.67 4.11 7.35
C GLY A 51 22.14 4.05 7.51
N PRO A 52 21.49 4.40 8.64
CA PRO A 52 20.03 4.44 8.68
C PRO A 52 19.42 5.46 7.70
N LEU A 53 18.29 5.11 7.10
CA LEU A 53 17.46 6.04 6.33
C LEU A 53 16.61 6.89 7.29
N VAL A 54 16.77 8.21 7.20
CA VAL A 54 15.97 9.20 7.94
C VAL A 54 14.91 9.76 7.00
N VAL A 55 13.65 9.71 7.45
CA VAL A 55 12.48 10.22 6.72
C VAL A 55 11.68 11.18 7.62
N ARG A 56 10.84 12.02 7.01
CA ARG A 56 9.95 12.94 7.73
C ARG A 56 8.52 12.77 7.25
N THR A 57 7.61 12.36 8.14
CA THR A 57 6.19 12.11 7.82
C THR A 57 5.30 13.37 7.85
N GLY A 58 5.89 14.54 8.09
CA GLY A 58 5.19 15.82 8.06
C GLY A 58 4.25 16.00 9.25
N GLN A 59 3.02 16.44 8.99
CA GLN A 59 2.00 16.72 10.02
C GLN A 59 1.56 15.46 10.78
N PHE A 60 1.54 14.30 10.11
CA PHE A 60 1.04 13.05 10.68
C PHE A 60 2.20 12.25 11.27
N THR A 61 2.53 12.54 12.53
CA THR A 61 3.67 11.93 13.27
C THR A 61 3.25 10.75 14.14
N GLY A 62 1.98 10.38 14.13
CA GLY A 62 1.42 9.28 14.89
C GLY A 62 0.17 8.70 14.22
N ARG A 63 -0.59 7.89 14.95
CA ARG A 63 -1.84 7.32 14.45
C ARG A 63 -2.93 8.38 14.38
N SER A 64 -3.78 8.27 13.35
CA SER A 64 -5.07 8.97 13.27
C SER A 64 -6.22 7.99 13.55
N PRO A 65 -6.50 7.66 14.83
CA PRO A 65 -7.52 6.65 15.16
C PRO A 65 -8.92 7.05 14.65
N ASN A 66 -9.20 8.36 14.57
CA ASN A 66 -10.44 8.91 14.05
C ASN A 66 -10.50 8.98 12.51
N ASP A 67 -9.53 8.39 11.80
CA ASP A 67 -9.57 8.22 10.34
C ASP A 67 -9.55 6.72 9.95
N LYS A 68 -9.63 5.81 10.93
CA LYS A 68 -9.83 4.37 10.67
C LYS A 68 -11.32 4.07 10.51
N PHE A 69 -11.66 3.33 9.47
CA PHE A 69 -13.00 2.78 9.25
C PHE A 69 -12.93 1.32 8.84
N VAL A 70 -14.06 0.62 8.94
CA VAL A 70 -14.25 -0.75 8.43
C VAL A 70 -15.50 -0.73 7.58
N VAL A 71 -15.42 -1.25 6.35
CA VAL A 71 -16.57 -1.31 5.45
C VAL A 71 -17.65 -2.20 6.06
N GLU A 72 -18.88 -1.71 6.07
CA GLU A 72 -20.03 -2.47 6.55
C GLU A 72 -20.55 -3.38 5.44
N GLU A 73 -19.91 -4.54 5.27
CA GLU A 73 -20.29 -5.53 4.26
C GLU A 73 -21.05 -6.73 4.87
N PRO A 74 -21.96 -7.38 4.11
CA PRO A 74 -22.76 -8.49 4.62
C PRO A 74 -21.95 -9.69 5.13
N SER A 75 -20.78 -9.95 4.56
CA SER A 75 -19.91 -11.09 4.89
C SER A 75 -19.33 -11.03 6.29
N SER A 76 -19.08 -9.83 6.82
CA SER A 76 -18.38 -9.67 8.09
C SER A 76 -19.16 -8.86 9.12
N LYS A 77 -20.26 -8.18 8.75
CA LYS A 77 -20.90 -7.19 9.63
C LYS A 77 -21.29 -7.70 11.01
N ASP A 78 -21.65 -8.97 11.13
CA ASP A 78 -22.11 -9.56 12.39
C ASP A 78 -20.93 -10.03 13.28
N GLU A 79 -19.71 -10.06 12.73
CA GLU A 79 -18.48 -10.47 13.41
C GLU A 79 -17.65 -9.28 13.90
N ILE A 80 -17.95 -8.05 13.43
CA ILE A 80 -17.20 -6.85 13.79
C ILE A 80 -17.71 -6.24 15.09
N TRP A 81 -16.79 -5.95 16.00
CA TRP A 81 -17.08 -5.17 17.20
C TRP A 81 -17.21 -3.67 16.87
N TRP A 82 -18.42 -3.26 16.49
CA TRP A 82 -18.73 -1.88 16.10
C TRP A 82 -18.67 -0.89 17.27
N GLY A 83 -18.21 0.33 16.98
CA GLY A 83 -18.19 1.42 17.95
C GLY A 83 -17.26 2.56 17.55
N LYS A 84 -16.76 3.31 18.54
CA LYS A 84 -15.86 4.45 18.29
C LYS A 84 -14.54 4.04 17.60
N VAL A 85 -14.09 2.80 17.82
CA VAL A 85 -12.83 2.28 17.27
C VAL A 85 -13.01 1.67 15.88
N ASN A 86 -14.04 0.86 15.67
CA ASN A 86 -14.41 0.31 14.38
C ASN A 86 -15.69 1.00 13.92
N ARG A 87 -15.53 2.08 13.16
CA ARG A 87 -16.65 2.84 12.63
C ARG A 87 -17.05 2.27 11.27
N PRO A 88 -18.36 2.07 11.03
CA PRO A 88 -18.82 1.58 9.75
C PRO A 88 -18.49 2.60 8.65
N PHE A 89 -18.17 2.09 7.47
CA PHE A 89 -18.07 2.85 6.23
C PHE A 89 -18.97 2.21 5.20
N ASP A 90 -19.72 3.05 4.49
CA ASP A 90 -20.62 2.57 3.45
C ASP A 90 -19.83 1.97 2.29
N ALA A 91 -20.28 0.81 1.81
CA ALA A 91 -19.57 0.06 0.76
C ALA A 91 -19.53 0.82 -0.57
N HIS A 92 -20.60 1.55 -0.93
CA HIS A 92 -20.62 2.34 -2.15
C HIS A 92 -19.66 3.53 -2.06
N LEU A 93 -19.61 4.22 -0.91
CA LEU A 93 -18.63 5.28 -0.68
C LEU A 93 -17.18 4.76 -0.67
N PHE A 94 -16.97 3.52 -0.21
CA PHE A 94 -15.67 2.85 -0.34
C PHE A 94 -15.30 2.65 -1.80
N ASP A 95 -16.20 2.13 -2.62
CA ASP A 95 -15.94 1.89 -4.04
C ASP A 95 -15.61 3.20 -4.78
N GLU A 96 -16.33 4.29 -4.49
CA GLU A 96 -16.03 5.62 -5.05
C GLU A 96 -14.63 6.13 -4.64
N LEU A 97 -14.28 5.99 -3.35
CA LEU A 97 -12.96 6.39 -2.85
C LEU A 97 -11.85 5.53 -3.47
N HIS A 98 -12.07 4.22 -3.54
CA HIS A 98 -11.13 3.27 -4.13
C HIS A 98 -10.89 3.58 -5.61
N TRP A 99 -11.96 3.81 -6.39
CA TRP A 99 -11.85 4.18 -7.80
C TRP A 99 -10.98 5.42 -7.98
N ARG A 100 -11.21 6.48 -7.19
CA ARG A 100 -10.41 7.71 -7.23
C ARG A 100 -8.93 7.53 -6.87
N MET A 101 -8.59 6.52 -6.07
CA MET A 101 -7.20 6.22 -5.70
C MET A 101 -6.48 5.35 -6.73
N ALA A 102 -7.23 4.47 -7.42
CA ALA A 102 -6.67 3.44 -8.28
C ALA A 102 -6.66 3.81 -9.78
N SER A 103 -7.53 4.72 -10.22
CA SER A 103 -7.68 5.15 -11.62
C SER A 103 -6.58 6.08 -12.11
#